data_AF-A0A914DGD3-F1
#
_entry.id   AF-A0A914DGD3-F1
#
_cell.length_a   1.000
_cell.length_b   1.000
_cell.length_c   1.000
_cell.angle_alpha   90.00
_cell.angle_beta   90.00
_cell.angle_gamma   90.00
#
_symmetry.space_group_name_H-M   'P 1'
#
loop_
_entity.id
_entity.type
_entity.pdbx_description
1 polymer ?
#
loop_
_entity_poly.entity_id
_entity_poly.type
_entity_poly.pdbx_seq_one_letter_code
_entity_poly.pdbx_strand_id
1 'polypeptide(L)' 'LDYAIWGYLEAKACENPHESIKSLKKAIKKAWDEMPDDMVKRVVDSWPGRLQACIDAGGYIE' A
#
# COMPACT_ATOMS: atom_id res chain seq x y z
N LEU A 1 -2.14 -2.27 6.92
CA LEU A 1 -1.39 -1.42 5.98
C LEU A 1 -2.43 -0.70 5.13
N ASP A 2 -2.25 0.58 4.82
CA ASP A 2 -3.21 1.27 3.95
C ASP A 2 -3.32 0.59 2.58
N TYR A 3 -4.53 0.61 1.99
CA TYR A 3 -4.81 -0.03 0.70
C TYR A 3 -3.90 0.51 -0.42
N ALA A 4 -3.55 1.80 -0.43
CA ALA A 4 -2.68 2.37 -1.45
C ALA A 4 -1.23 1.85 -1.33
N ILE A 5 -0.74 1.70 -0.09
CA ILE A 5 0.59 1.13 0.17
C ILE A 5 0.63 -0.34 -0.25
N TRP A 6 -0.40 -1.12 0.11
CA TRP A 6 -0.48 -2.53 -0.30
C TRP A 6 -0.53 -2.67 -1.83
N GLY A 7 -1.37 -1.87 -2.51
CA GLY A 7 -1.47 -1.90 -3.96
C GLY A 7 -0.13 -1.60 -4.67
N TYR A 8 0.66 -0.67 -4.14
CA TYR A 8 2.02 -0.42 -4.65
C TYR A 8 2.96 -1.61 -4.43
N LEU A 9 2.97 -2.16 -3.21
CA LEU A 9 3.84 -3.29 -2.89
C LEU A 9 3.50 -4.51 -3.74
N GLU A 10 2.22 -4.78 -3.94
CA GLU A 10 1.76 -5.86 -4.80
C GLU A 10 2.17 -5.61 -6.25
N ALA A 11 1.90 -4.41 -6.79
CA ALA A 11 2.27 -4.05 -8.15
C ALA A 11 3.78 -4.19 -8.41
N LYS A 12 4.63 -3.88 -7.42
CA LYS A 12 6.10 -3.98 -7.53
C LYS A 12 6.67 -5.36 -7.23
N ALA A 13 6.18 -6.02 -6.20
CA ALA A 13 6.66 -7.35 -5.85
C ALA A 13 6.24 -8.36 -6.93
N CYS A 14 5.00 -8.29 -7.40
CA CYS A 14 4.40 -9.24 -8.33
C CYS A 14 4.55 -8.85 -9.81
N GLU A 15 5.46 -7.94 -10.17
CA GLU A 15 5.78 -7.65 -11.59
C GLU A 15 6.23 -8.92 -12.33
N ASN A 16 6.82 -9.89 -11.60
CA ASN A 16 7.23 -11.19 -12.10
C ASN A 16 6.71 -12.33 -11.19
N PRO A 17 6.41 -13.52 -11.74
CA PRO A 17 6.03 -14.67 -10.93
C PRO A 17 7.14 -15.09 -9.94
N HIS A 18 6.74 -15.57 -8.76
CA HIS A 18 7.67 -16.08 -7.75
C HIS A 18 7.60 -17.60 -7.63
N GLU A 19 8.75 -18.26 -7.68
CA GLU A 19 8.87 -19.72 -7.53
C GLU A 19 8.72 -20.18 -6.07
N SER A 20 8.75 -19.26 -5.11
CA SER A 20 8.62 -19.60 -3.69
C SER A 20 8.14 -18.43 -2.84
N ILE A 21 7.55 -18.76 -1.69
CA ILE A 21 7.18 -17.79 -0.64
C ILE A 21 8.41 -16.98 -0.18
N LYS A 22 9.60 -17.59 -0.15
CA LYS A 22 10.84 -16.90 0.22
C LYS A 22 11.20 -15.81 -0.79
N SER A 23 11.04 -16.09 -2.10
CA SER A 23 11.25 -15.11 -3.16
C SER A 23 10.24 -13.95 -3.05
N LEU A 24 8.96 -14.25 -2.86
CA LEU A 24 7.91 -13.24 -2.65
C LEU A 24 8.21 -12.34 -1.44
N LYS A 25 8.56 -12.92 -0.28
CA LYS A 25 8.91 -12.13 0.92
C LYS A 25 10.10 -11.20 0.68
N LYS A 26 11.09 -11.64 -0.10
CA LYS A 26 12.24 -10.79 -0.47
C LYS A 26 11.83 -9.66 -1.41
N ALA A 27 10.96 -9.95 -2.39
CA ALA A 27 10.46 -8.95 -3.33
C ALA A 27 9.62 -7.87 -2.63
N ILE A 28 8.72 -8.25 -1.71
CA ILE A 28 7.93 -7.29 -0.93
C ILE A 28 8.83 -6.38 -0.08
N LYS A 29 9.85 -6.93 0.59
CA LYS A 29 10.80 -6.12 1.37
C LYS A 29 11.57 -5.15 0.49
N LYS A 30 12.06 -5.62 -0.67
CA LYS A 30 12.74 -4.77 -1.64
C LYS A 30 11.82 -3.63 -2.12
N ALA A 31 10.57 -3.95 -2.48
CA ALA A 31 9.58 -2.96 -2.91
C ALA A 31 9.26 -1.93 -1.82
N TRP A 32 9.28 -2.34 -0.55
CA TRP A 32 9.15 -1.44 0.59
C TRP A 32 10.37 -0.52 0.73
N ASP A 33 11.59 -1.07 0.67
CA ASP A 33 12.82 -0.30 0.80
C ASP A 33 13.03 0.69 -0.36
N GLU A 34 12.49 0.38 -1.55
CA GLU A 34 12.51 1.24 -2.75
C GLU A 34 11.29 2.18 -2.83
N MET A 35 10.35 2.10 -1.89
CA MET A 35 9.16 2.95 -1.89
C MET A 35 9.55 4.41 -1.61
N PRO A 36 9.11 5.37 -2.44
CA PRO A 36 9.39 6.77 -2.17
C PRO A 36 8.75 7.26 -0.86
N ASP A 37 9.53 7.91 0.00
CA ASP A 37 9.03 8.47 1.27
C ASP A 37 7.87 9.47 1.07
N ASP A 38 7.87 10.20 -0.06
CA ASP A 38 6.79 11.14 -0.39
C ASP A 38 5.46 10.42 -0.64
N MET A 39 5.49 9.20 -1.17
CA MET A 39 4.30 8.37 -1.31
C MET A 39 3.73 8.01 0.07
N VAL A 40 4.56 7.55 1.00
CA VAL A 40 4.12 7.19 2.35
C VAL A 40 3.53 8.41 3.05
N LYS A 41 4.18 9.57 2.93
CA LYS A 41 3.67 10.84 3.47
C LYS A 41 2.30 11.19 2.90
N ARG A 42 2.12 11.17 1.58
CA ARG A 42 0.83 11.46 0.94
C ARG A 42 -0.29 10.53 1.41
N VAL A 43 -0.01 9.24 1.56
CA VAL A 43 -1.00 8.29 2.07
C VAL A 43 -1.40 8.62 3.49
N VAL A 44 -0.43 8.90 4.37
CA VAL A 44 -0.70 9.29 5.77
C VAL A 44 -1.46 10.61 5.84
N ASP A 45 -1.07 11.61 5.06
CA ASP A 45 -1.71 12.93 5.02
C ASP A 45 -3.15 12.86 4.51
N SER A 46 -3.45 11.91 3.61
CA SER A 46 -4.80 11.69 3.09
C SER A 46 -5.74 10.98 4.07
N TRP A 47 -5.18 10.29 5.08
CA TRP A 47 -5.95 9.41 5.96
C TRP A 47 -7.03 10.14 6.78
N PRO A 48 -6.78 11.31 7.40
CA PRO A 48 -7.83 12.05 8.13
C PRO A 48 -9.03 12.40 7.24
N GLY A 49 -8.79 12.79 5.99
CA GLY A 49 -9.85 13.11 5.04
C GLY A 49 -10.70 11.89 4.69
N ARG A 50 -10.06 10.74 4.47
CA ARG A 50 -10.76 9.47 4.20
C ARG A 50 -11.56 8.99 5.41
N LEU A 51 -11.02 9.15 6.62
CA LEU A 51 -11.75 8.82 7.83
C LEU A 51 -12.99 9.71 7.99
N GLN A 52 -12.87 11.02 7.74
CA GLN A 52 -14.02 11.92 7.80
C GLN A 52 -15.08 11.54 6.77
N ALA A 53 -14.69 11.25 5.54
CA ALA A 53 -15.62 10.81 4.50
C ALA A 53 -16.34 9.49 4.87
N CYS A 54 -15.67 8.57 5.54
CA CYS A 54 -16.26 7.33 6.07
C CYS A 54 -17.31 7.61 7.16
N ILE A 55 -17.01 8.55 8.06
CA ILE A 55 -17.97 9.02 9.07
C ILE A 55 -19.19 9.66 8.41
N ASP A 56 -18.97 10.54 7.44
CA ASP A 56 -20.04 11.25 6.73
C ASP A 56 -20.93 10.29 5.91
N ALA A 57 -20.35 9.23 5.36
CA ALA A 57 -21.06 8.17 4.64
C ALA A 57 -21.77 7.16 5.58
N GLY A 58 -21.52 7.23 6.90
CA GLY A 58 -22.02 6.25 7.86
C GLY A 58 -21.44 4.84 7.67
N GLY A 59 -20.27 4.73 7.04
CA GLY A 59 -19.68 3.44 6.69
C GLY A 59 -18.70 3.50 5.52
N TYR A 60 -18.60 2.38 4.81
CA TYR A 60 -17.62 2.17 3.73
C TYR A 60 -17.66 3.27 2.65
N ILE A 61 -16.46 3.67 2.21
CA ILE A 61 -16.21 4.56 1.08
C ILE A 61 -15.23 3.88 0.11
N GLU A 62 -15.47 4.03 -1.19
CA GLU A 62 -14.56 3.59 -2.26
C GLU A 62 -13.38 4.55 -2.44
#